data_AF-A0A7X9HQA8-F1
#
_entry.id   AF-A0A7X9HQA8-F1
#
_cell.length_a   1.000
_cell.length_b   1.000
_cell.length_c   1.000
_cell.angle_alpha   90.00
_cell.angle_beta   90.00
_cell.angle_gamma   90.00
#
_symmetry.space_group_name_H-M   'P 1'
#
loop_
_entity.id
_entity.type
_entity.pdbx_description
1 polymer ?
#
loop_
_entity_poly.entity_id
_entity_poly.type
_entity_poly.pdbx_seq_one_letter_code
_entity_poly.pdbx_strand_id
1 'polypeptide(L)'
;ATAMAQAMKYWNYPEHGKGFKTFIWSDIDTIDYENTYYRWSQMTPSANSQSGDAIAELMYHCGVSVNMNYGPDGSSSYTEWVPDAMKDYFRYHPSIRFKQRSKFTDYDWDILIRDELNFRRVVIYSGSGTGGHAFVCDGYQDTCFYHFNWGWSGYANGYYYYNDLTPGSNDFSYGQGAVVRIMPYFGDYCRENVQITDTARTLDDGSGLSYYWNNSHCSWLIQPNNVSQIKLMFTNFSTESNNDVLTIYDGVNEQAPVLGQFSGNQLPPEIQSTGGALFLTFNTNNTIQGLGWELYYTSTVVGIEQNELNKAIKLYPNPADDYFLVQADNKDPYLVKIIDILGNVIYEKKISTSSEINTSSFLNGFYIVEISFSNKKYRTKLIIKH
;
A
#
# COMPACT_ATOMS: atom_id res chain seq x y z
N ALA A 1 -20.51 7.70 2.68
CA ALA A 1 -20.68 8.66 3.79
C ALA A 1 -19.87 8.24 5.02
N THR A 2 -20.17 7.11 5.67
CA THR A 2 -19.51 6.71 6.93
C THR A 2 -17.98 6.66 6.88
N ALA A 3 -17.39 5.96 5.89
CA ALA A 3 -15.94 5.88 5.75
C ALA A 3 -15.29 7.27 5.53
N MET A 4 -15.94 8.11 4.73
CA MET A 4 -15.49 9.48 4.46
C MET A 4 -15.56 10.36 5.73
N ALA A 5 -16.65 10.29 6.49
CA ALA A 5 -16.80 11.03 7.74
C ALA A 5 -15.76 10.60 8.79
N GLN A 6 -15.46 9.30 8.88
CA GLN A 6 -14.38 8.80 9.76
C GLN A 6 -13.01 9.33 9.33
N ALA A 7 -12.70 9.30 8.03
CA ALA A 7 -11.47 9.87 7.51
C ALA A 7 -11.36 11.37 7.76
N MET A 8 -12.47 12.10 7.67
CA MET A 8 -12.49 13.53 8.01
C MET A 8 -12.32 13.79 9.50
N LYS A 9 -12.95 12.97 10.33
CA LYS A 9 -12.85 13.03 11.79
C LYS A 9 -11.44 12.73 12.28
N TYR A 10 -10.71 11.84 11.62
CA TYR A 10 -9.29 11.58 11.90
C TYR A 10 -8.45 12.87 11.88
N TRP A 11 -8.72 13.74 10.91
CA TRP A 11 -8.05 15.04 10.76
C TRP A 11 -8.69 16.18 11.56
N ASN A 12 -9.94 16.03 12.02
CA ASN A 12 -10.78 17.13 12.49
C ASN A 12 -10.76 18.32 11.52
N TYR A 13 -10.97 18.04 10.22
CA TYR A 13 -10.86 19.01 9.13
C TYR A 13 -11.97 18.83 8.09
N PRO A 14 -12.53 19.91 7.53
CA PRO A 14 -12.18 21.33 7.72
C PRO A 14 -12.94 22.02 8.86
N GLU A 15 -12.53 23.23 9.26
CA GLU A 15 -13.33 24.06 10.18
C GLU A 15 -14.71 24.40 9.59
N HIS A 16 -14.74 24.81 8.32
CA HIS A 16 -15.95 24.99 7.53
C HIS A 16 -15.74 24.51 6.09
N GLY A 17 -16.82 24.16 5.40
CA GLY A 17 -16.76 23.65 4.03
C GLY A 17 -16.53 24.75 2.98
N LYS A 18 -16.80 24.42 1.71
CA LYS A 18 -16.61 25.31 0.56
C LYS A 18 -17.82 25.29 -0.36
N GLY A 19 -18.34 26.48 -0.68
CA GLY A 19 -19.45 26.66 -1.61
C GLY A 19 -20.75 25.99 -1.15
N PHE A 20 -21.58 25.60 -2.12
CA PHE A 20 -22.86 24.96 -1.86
C PHE A 20 -23.12 23.85 -2.88
N LYS A 21 -24.06 22.96 -2.57
CA LYS A 21 -24.55 21.93 -3.50
C LYS A 21 -26.04 21.76 -3.37
N THR A 22 -26.75 21.89 -4.49
CA THR A 22 -28.15 21.47 -4.60
C THR A 22 -28.21 20.00 -4.97
N PHE A 23 -29.04 19.25 -4.26
CA PHE A 23 -29.21 17.81 -4.41
C PHE A 23 -30.70 17.47 -4.46
N ILE A 24 -31.05 16.50 -5.30
CA ILE A 24 -32.44 16.07 -5.50
C ILE A 24 -32.50 14.57 -5.25
N TRP A 25 -33.32 14.17 -4.28
CA TRP A 25 -33.64 12.75 -4.05
C TRP A 25 -35.15 12.52 -3.98
N SER A 26 -35.80 12.86 -2.88
CA SER A 26 -37.26 12.96 -2.78
C SER A 26 -37.74 14.40 -2.97
N ASP A 27 -37.03 15.32 -2.35
CA ASP A 27 -37.22 16.77 -2.42
C ASP A 27 -35.91 17.44 -2.87
N ILE A 28 -36.01 18.71 -3.26
CA ILE A 28 -34.86 19.53 -3.57
C ILE A 28 -34.32 20.08 -2.24
N ASP A 29 -33.06 19.81 -1.96
CA ASP A 29 -32.34 20.40 -0.83
C ASP A 29 -31.06 21.10 -1.31
N THR A 30 -30.60 22.12 -0.58
CA THR A 30 -29.36 22.84 -0.88
C THR A 30 -28.51 22.95 0.38
N ILE A 31 -27.34 22.32 0.32
CA ILE A 31 -26.36 22.34 1.41
C ILE A 31 -25.40 23.49 1.18
N ASP A 32 -25.33 24.40 2.14
CA ASP A 32 -24.35 25.48 2.17
C ASP A 32 -23.12 25.06 2.99
N TYR A 33 -22.14 24.47 2.31
CA TYR A 33 -20.90 24.04 2.92
C TYR A 33 -20.06 25.23 3.38
N GLU A 34 -20.10 26.37 2.68
CA GLU A 34 -19.32 27.58 3.00
C GLU A 34 -19.63 28.08 4.40
N ASN A 35 -20.91 28.10 4.77
CA ASN A 35 -21.38 28.60 6.07
C ASN A 35 -21.57 27.51 7.14
N THR A 36 -21.26 26.25 6.84
CA THR A 36 -21.34 25.16 7.81
C THR A 36 -20.02 24.99 8.56
N TYR A 37 -20.03 25.21 9.87
CA TYR A 37 -18.89 24.98 10.77
C TYR A 37 -19.00 23.64 11.48
N TYR A 38 -18.06 22.72 11.23
CA TYR A 38 -18.09 21.37 11.77
C TYR A 38 -17.66 21.34 13.23
N ARG A 39 -18.55 20.85 14.11
CA ARG A 39 -18.34 20.78 15.57
C ARG A 39 -17.49 19.58 15.95
N TRP A 40 -16.23 19.54 15.50
CA TRP A 40 -15.34 18.39 15.67
C TRP A 40 -15.19 17.92 17.13
N SER A 41 -15.11 18.86 18.07
CA SER A 41 -14.97 18.56 19.50
C SER A 41 -16.19 17.84 20.09
N GLN A 42 -17.38 18.00 19.49
CA GLN A 42 -18.61 17.33 19.91
C GLN A 42 -18.74 15.92 19.30
N MET A 43 -18.03 15.63 18.20
CA MET A 43 -18.07 14.32 17.55
C MET A 43 -17.22 13.31 18.33
N THR A 44 -17.85 12.62 19.28
CA THR A 44 -17.22 11.54 20.05
C THR A 44 -17.10 10.25 19.23
N PRO A 45 -16.21 9.31 19.61
CA PRO A 45 -16.06 8.03 18.90
C PRO A 45 -17.33 7.17 18.84
N SER A 46 -18.26 7.36 19.78
CA SER A 46 -19.57 6.73 19.79
C SER A 46 -20.66 7.80 19.86
N ALA A 47 -21.70 7.64 19.05
CA ALA A 47 -22.82 8.57 19.02
C ALA A 47 -23.59 8.57 20.35
N ASN A 48 -23.86 9.75 20.88
CA ASN A 48 -24.63 10.00 22.09
C ASN A 48 -25.45 11.30 21.96
N SER A 49 -26.20 11.67 23.01
CA SER A 49 -27.07 12.85 23.00
C SER A 49 -26.36 14.18 22.78
N GLN A 50 -25.04 14.27 23.01
CA GLN A 50 -24.24 15.47 22.79
C GLN A 50 -23.58 15.49 21.40
N SER A 51 -23.31 14.32 20.82
CA SER A 51 -22.60 14.18 19.55
C SER A 51 -23.53 13.94 18.35
N GLY A 52 -24.79 13.56 18.60
CA GLY A 52 -25.75 13.11 17.60
C GLY A 52 -25.91 14.09 16.44
N ASP A 53 -26.24 15.34 16.74
CA ASP A 53 -26.49 16.37 15.73
C ASP A 53 -25.22 16.70 14.93
N ALA A 54 -24.07 16.80 15.59
CA ALA A 54 -22.78 17.07 14.92
C ALA A 54 -22.39 15.93 13.97
N ILE A 55 -22.53 14.68 14.40
CA ILE A 55 -22.23 13.50 13.57
C ILE A 55 -23.24 13.41 12.42
N ALA A 56 -24.52 13.63 12.69
CA ALA A 56 -25.58 13.55 11.68
C ALA A 56 -25.39 14.59 10.56
N GLU A 57 -25.07 15.83 10.90
CA GLU A 57 -24.79 16.91 9.94
C GLU A 57 -23.60 16.54 9.04
N LEU A 58 -22.47 16.09 9.63
CA LEU A 58 -21.32 15.63 8.86
C LEU A 58 -21.68 14.45 7.95
N MET A 59 -22.38 13.45 8.48
CA MET A 59 -22.76 12.25 7.73
C MET A 59 -23.65 12.59 6.53
N TYR A 60 -24.62 13.47 6.73
CA TYR A 60 -25.52 13.93 5.68
C TYR A 60 -24.76 14.70 4.61
N HIS A 61 -23.88 15.64 5.00
CA HIS A 61 -23.06 16.41 4.09
C HIS A 61 -22.12 15.51 3.27
N CYS A 62 -21.45 14.55 3.91
CA CYS A 62 -20.63 13.55 3.21
C CYS A 62 -21.45 12.70 2.23
N GLY A 63 -22.72 12.41 2.52
CA GLY A 63 -23.59 11.67 1.61
C GLY A 63 -24.02 12.51 0.40
N VAL A 64 -24.51 13.73 0.64
CA VAL A 64 -24.93 14.66 -0.41
C VAL A 64 -23.76 14.99 -1.34
N SER A 65 -22.56 15.22 -0.80
CA SER A 65 -21.39 15.58 -1.59
C SER A 65 -21.01 14.51 -2.63
N VAL A 66 -21.27 13.24 -2.33
CA VAL A 66 -21.04 12.10 -3.24
C VAL A 66 -22.33 11.60 -3.91
N ASN A 67 -23.35 12.45 -4.08
CA ASN A 67 -24.60 12.08 -4.77
C ASN A 67 -25.20 10.75 -4.28
N MET A 68 -25.25 10.56 -2.95
CA MET A 68 -25.75 9.33 -2.35
C MET A 68 -27.14 8.99 -2.86
N ASN A 69 -27.32 7.77 -3.36
CA ASN A 69 -28.63 7.21 -3.62
C ASN A 69 -29.18 6.67 -2.30
N TYR A 70 -29.97 7.48 -1.60
CA TYR A 70 -30.53 7.10 -0.31
C TYR A 70 -31.64 6.06 -0.47
N GLY A 71 -31.74 5.15 0.49
CA GLY A 71 -32.77 4.12 0.52
C GLY A 71 -32.90 3.52 1.92
N PRO A 72 -34.11 3.08 2.31
CA PRO A 72 -34.38 2.52 3.64
C PRO A 72 -33.65 1.19 3.87
N ASP A 73 -33.47 0.39 2.81
CA ASP A 73 -32.80 -0.92 2.86
C ASP A 73 -31.31 -0.85 2.52
N GLY A 74 -30.80 0.35 2.23
CA GLY A 74 -29.42 0.58 1.85
C GLY A 74 -29.26 1.89 1.09
N SER A 75 -28.13 2.57 1.33
CA SER A 75 -27.74 3.78 0.61
C SER A 75 -26.39 3.56 -0.06
N SER A 76 -26.25 3.96 -1.32
CA SER A 76 -25.05 3.68 -2.12
C SER A 76 -24.54 4.87 -2.92
N SER A 77 -23.23 4.88 -3.17
CA SER A 77 -22.53 5.87 -3.97
C SER A 77 -21.21 5.26 -4.46
N TYR A 78 -20.55 5.92 -5.42
CA TYR A 78 -19.26 5.49 -5.93
C TYR A 78 -18.10 6.11 -5.12
N THR A 79 -17.19 5.27 -4.63
CA THR A 79 -15.98 5.70 -3.91
C THR A 79 -15.10 6.65 -4.75
N GLU A 80 -15.16 6.55 -6.08
CA GLU A 80 -14.42 7.40 -7.01
C GLU A 80 -14.83 8.89 -6.96
N TRP A 81 -16.01 9.21 -6.43
CA TRP A 81 -16.48 10.59 -6.26
C TRP A 81 -15.97 11.26 -4.98
N VAL A 82 -15.40 10.49 -4.04
CA VAL A 82 -14.88 11.02 -2.78
C VAL A 82 -13.78 12.07 -2.98
N PRO A 83 -12.76 11.88 -3.85
CA PRO A 83 -11.75 12.91 -4.10
C PRO A 83 -12.34 14.25 -4.50
N ASP A 84 -13.26 14.26 -5.48
CA ASP A 84 -13.87 15.50 -5.97
C ASP A 84 -14.73 16.15 -4.88
N ALA A 85 -15.53 15.36 -4.16
CA ALA A 85 -16.29 15.86 -3.03
C ALA A 85 -15.40 16.52 -1.95
N MET A 86 -14.30 15.87 -1.57
CA MET A 86 -13.37 16.38 -0.55
C MET A 86 -12.67 17.66 -0.99
N LYS A 87 -12.30 17.78 -2.28
CA LYS A 87 -11.71 19.01 -2.84
C LYS A 87 -12.72 20.15 -2.96
N ASP A 88 -13.90 19.85 -3.50
CA ASP A 88 -14.87 20.86 -3.92
C ASP A 88 -15.65 21.43 -2.74
N TYR A 89 -15.98 20.59 -1.76
CA TYR A 89 -16.88 20.96 -0.65
C TYR A 89 -16.21 20.94 0.72
N PHE A 90 -15.06 20.28 0.89
CA PHE A 90 -14.41 20.11 2.20
C PHE A 90 -12.96 20.60 2.25
N ARG A 91 -12.50 21.32 1.23
CA ARG A 91 -11.17 21.97 1.20
C ARG A 91 -9.98 21.02 1.38
N TYR A 92 -10.13 19.72 1.13
CA TYR A 92 -9.00 18.79 1.22
C TYR A 92 -7.96 19.08 0.15
N HIS A 93 -6.74 18.60 0.40
CA HIS A 93 -5.62 18.82 -0.50
C HIS A 93 -5.92 18.31 -1.93
N PRO A 94 -5.58 19.05 -3.00
CA PRO A 94 -5.87 18.67 -4.39
C PRO A 94 -5.22 17.35 -4.82
N SER A 95 -4.22 16.88 -4.07
CA SER A 95 -3.56 15.59 -4.29
C SER A 95 -4.43 14.39 -3.93
N ILE A 96 -5.59 14.54 -3.29
CA ILE A 96 -6.47 13.40 -3.01
C ILE A 96 -6.93 12.74 -4.32
N ARG A 97 -6.90 11.40 -4.39
CA ARG A 97 -7.25 10.68 -5.62
C ARG A 97 -7.74 9.27 -5.37
N PHE A 98 -8.58 8.78 -6.27
CA PHE A 98 -9.02 7.38 -6.30
C PHE A 98 -8.04 6.53 -7.12
N LYS A 99 -7.77 5.33 -6.65
CA LYS A 99 -6.93 4.31 -7.30
C LYS A 99 -7.70 3.01 -7.38
N GLN A 100 -7.76 2.44 -8.58
CA GLN A 100 -8.42 1.15 -8.81
C GLN A 100 -7.41 0.01 -8.67
N ARG A 101 -7.69 -0.99 -7.84
CA ARG A 101 -6.78 -2.10 -7.53
C ARG A 101 -6.31 -2.86 -8.76
N SER A 102 -7.18 -3.02 -9.76
CA SER A 102 -6.90 -3.75 -11.00
C SER A 102 -5.84 -3.10 -11.90
N LYS A 103 -5.40 -1.87 -11.59
CA LYS A 103 -4.34 -1.16 -12.31
C LYS A 103 -2.95 -1.35 -11.68
N PHE A 104 -2.84 -2.12 -10.61
CA PHE A 104 -1.62 -2.29 -9.83
C PHE A 104 -1.27 -3.77 -9.71
N THR A 105 0.02 -4.06 -9.62
CA THR A 105 0.46 -5.37 -9.11
C THR A 105 0.16 -5.46 -7.61
N ASP A 106 0.16 -6.66 -7.05
CA ASP A 106 -0.01 -6.87 -5.60
C ASP A 106 1.02 -6.08 -4.80
N TYR A 107 2.24 -6.05 -5.30
CA TYR A 107 3.36 -5.38 -4.69
C TYR A 107 3.23 -3.85 -4.73
N ASP A 108 2.91 -3.27 -5.89
CA ASP A 108 2.73 -1.82 -6.02
C ASP A 108 1.51 -1.32 -5.22
N TRP A 109 0.46 -2.15 -5.15
CA TRP A 109 -0.71 -1.84 -4.33
C TRP A 109 -0.36 -1.87 -2.84
N ASP A 110 0.41 -2.87 -2.40
CA ASP A 110 0.83 -2.96 -1.00
C ASP A 110 1.67 -1.76 -0.57
N ILE A 111 2.64 -1.35 -1.40
CA ILE A 111 3.43 -0.14 -1.15
C ILE A 111 2.54 1.09 -1.08
N LEU A 112 1.62 1.26 -2.03
CA LEU A 112 0.71 2.41 -2.05
C LEU A 112 -0.06 2.55 -0.73
N ILE A 113 -0.62 1.45 -0.21
CA ILE A 113 -1.40 1.48 1.03
C ILE A 113 -0.49 1.66 2.25
N ARG A 114 0.64 0.94 2.33
CA ARG A 114 1.58 1.07 3.45
C ARG A 114 2.17 2.47 3.54
N ASP A 115 2.52 3.09 2.41
CA ASP A 115 3.04 4.46 2.40
C ASP A 115 2.00 5.42 3.01
N GLU A 116 0.74 5.38 2.60
CA GLU A 116 -0.31 6.22 3.20
C GLU A 116 -0.35 6.08 4.74
N LEU A 117 -0.33 4.85 5.24
CA LEU A 117 -0.36 4.56 6.67
C LEU A 117 0.91 5.04 7.40
N ASN A 118 2.09 4.89 6.79
CA ASN A 118 3.35 5.44 7.29
C ASN A 118 3.36 6.97 7.30
N PHE A 119 2.69 7.57 6.32
CA PHE A 119 2.41 8.99 6.29
C PHE A 119 1.31 9.42 7.28
N ARG A 120 0.78 8.52 8.11
CA ARG A 120 -0.33 8.78 9.04
C ARG A 120 -1.55 9.33 8.30
N ARG A 121 -1.83 8.78 7.13
CA ARG A 121 -3.03 9.06 6.35
C ARG A 121 -3.85 7.78 6.31
N VAL A 122 -5.06 7.84 6.86
CA VAL A 122 -6.04 6.77 6.69
C VAL A 122 -6.49 6.69 5.23
N VAL A 123 -6.84 5.50 4.78
CA VAL A 123 -7.27 5.24 3.40
C VAL A 123 -8.74 4.87 3.41
N ILE A 124 -9.56 5.56 2.61
CA ILE A 124 -10.93 5.08 2.36
C ILE A 124 -10.81 3.97 1.33
N TYR A 125 -11.23 2.77 1.70
CA TYR A 125 -11.13 1.58 0.88
C TYR A 125 -12.53 1.12 0.47
N SER A 126 -12.62 0.38 -0.64
CA SER A 126 -13.87 -0.21 -1.09
C SER A 126 -13.61 -1.52 -1.81
N GLY A 127 -14.63 -2.37 -1.81
CA GLY A 127 -14.62 -3.67 -2.46
C GLY A 127 -16.02 -4.16 -2.74
N SER A 128 -16.11 -5.28 -3.45
CA SER A 128 -17.35 -5.92 -3.87
C SER A 128 -17.32 -7.43 -3.69
N GLY A 129 -18.50 -8.04 -3.72
CA GLY A 129 -18.71 -9.49 -3.59
C GLY A 129 -20.16 -9.76 -3.23
N THR A 130 -20.46 -9.90 -1.93
CA THR A 130 -21.85 -9.99 -1.42
C THR A 130 -22.69 -8.74 -1.75
N GLY A 131 -22.01 -7.61 -1.93
CA GLY A 131 -22.53 -6.32 -2.36
C GLY A 131 -21.35 -5.37 -2.55
N GLY A 132 -21.60 -4.09 -2.83
CA GLY A 132 -20.55 -3.06 -2.75
C GLY A 132 -20.45 -2.50 -1.33
N HIS A 133 -19.24 -2.30 -0.82
CA HIS A 133 -19.03 -1.68 0.48
C HIS A 133 -17.82 -0.74 0.49
N ALA A 134 -17.88 0.29 1.33
CA ALA A 134 -16.80 1.25 1.54
C ALA A 134 -16.49 1.39 3.05
N PHE A 135 -15.22 1.32 3.38
CA PHE A 135 -14.69 1.17 4.73
C PHE A 135 -13.35 1.92 4.85
N VAL A 136 -12.72 1.91 6.03
CA VAL A 136 -11.45 2.62 6.28
C VAL A 136 -10.35 1.61 6.55
N CYS A 137 -9.20 1.79 5.89
CA CYS A 137 -7.94 1.14 6.24
C CYS A 137 -7.10 2.14 7.04
N ASP A 138 -6.74 1.78 8.27
CA ASP A 138 -6.11 2.66 9.26
C ASP A 138 -4.90 2.02 9.96
N GLY A 139 -4.46 0.84 9.51
CA GLY A 139 -3.25 0.21 10.04
C GLY A 139 -2.80 -0.99 9.21
N TYR A 140 -1.59 -1.47 9.49
CA TYR A 140 -1.04 -2.70 8.92
C TYR A 140 -0.12 -3.38 9.92
N GLN A 141 0.06 -4.69 9.78
CA GLN A 141 0.98 -5.48 10.60
C GLN A 141 2.10 -6.13 9.79
N ASP A 142 1.81 -6.45 8.53
CA ASP A 142 2.75 -7.08 7.60
C ASP A 142 2.36 -6.71 6.15
N THR A 143 3.14 -7.17 5.18
CA THR A 143 2.80 -7.08 3.75
C THR A 143 1.40 -7.65 3.51
N CYS A 144 0.58 -6.88 2.79
CA CYS A 144 -0.77 -7.28 2.40
C CYS A 144 -1.76 -7.54 3.56
N PHE A 145 -1.41 -7.25 4.81
CA PHE A 145 -2.21 -7.53 6.01
C PHE A 145 -2.55 -6.22 6.75
N TYR A 146 -3.78 -5.76 6.54
CA TYR A 146 -4.22 -4.42 6.94
C TYR A 146 -5.34 -4.48 7.97
N HIS A 147 -5.37 -3.51 8.86
CA HIS A 147 -6.49 -3.26 9.74
C HIS A 147 -7.57 -2.48 8.99
N PHE A 148 -8.81 -2.95 9.08
CA PHE A 148 -9.96 -2.31 8.50
C PHE A 148 -11.03 -1.99 9.55
N ASN A 149 -11.57 -0.77 9.47
CA ASN A 149 -12.78 -0.35 10.14
C ASN A 149 -13.95 -0.36 9.14
N TRP A 150 -14.86 -1.32 9.33
CA TRP A 150 -15.96 -1.57 8.39
C TRP A 150 -17.10 -0.56 8.46
N GLY A 151 -17.10 0.34 9.45
CA GLY A 151 -18.15 1.32 9.64
C GLY A 151 -19.45 0.75 10.24
N TRP A 152 -19.38 -0.41 10.89
CA TRP A 152 -20.51 -1.09 11.55
C TRP A 152 -20.40 -1.04 13.07
N SER A 153 -20.14 0.15 13.61
CA SER A 153 -20.03 0.37 15.06
C SER A 153 -19.00 -0.54 15.75
N GLY A 154 -17.91 -0.88 15.05
CA GLY A 154 -16.85 -1.76 15.54
C GLY A 154 -17.05 -3.25 15.24
N TYR A 155 -18.22 -3.67 14.77
CA TYR A 155 -18.45 -5.06 14.40
C TYR A 155 -17.51 -5.51 13.28
N ALA A 156 -16.83 -6.64 13.50
CA ALA A 156 -15.85 -7.25 12.60
C ALA A 156 -14.62 -6.39 12.28
N ASN A 157 -14.37 -5.26 12.97
CA ASN A 157 -13.12 -4.54 12.78
C ASN A 157 -11.93 -5.43 13.15
N GLY A 158 -10.85 -5.35 12.38
CA GLY A 158 -9.69 -6.22 12.61
C GLY A 158 -8.75 -6.26 11.42
N TYR A 159 -7.79 -7.17 11.48
CA TYR A 159 -6.81 -7.36 10.41
C TYR A 159 -7.27 -8.40 9.40
N TYR A 160 -7.14 -8.05 8.12
CA TYR A 160 -7.53 -8.88 6.98
C TYR A 160 -6.44 -8.85 5.92
N TYR A 161 -6.30 -9.95 5.18
CA TYR A 161 -5.53 -9.93 3.95
C TYR A 161 -6.32 -9.20 2.87
N TYR A 162 -5.65 -8.42 2.02
CA TYR A 162 -6.36 -7.66 0.98
C TYR A 162 -7.16 -8.56 0.02
N ASN A 163 -6.77 -9.83 -0.14
CA ASN A 163 -7.45 -10.82 -0.99
C ASN A 163 -8.46 -11.69 -0.24
N ASP A 164 -8.68 -11.43 1.05
CA ASP A 164 -9.67 -12.11 1.91
C ASP A 164 -10.34 -11.08 2.82
N LEU A 165 -11.18 -10.24 2.21
CA LEU A 165 -11.92 -9.17 2.87
C LEU A 165 -13.30 -9.69 3.29
N THR A 166 -13.33 -10.63 4.22
CA THR A 166 -14.52 -11.39 4.61
C THR A 166 -15.04 -11.08 6.04
N PRO A 167 -15.58 -9.88 6.31
CA PRO A 167 -16.09 -9.55 7.64
C PRO A 167 -17.44 -10.23 7.93
N GLY A 168 -17.43 -11.18 8.85
CA GLY A 168 -18.61 -11.95 9.24
C GLY A 168 -19.05 -12.90 8.12
N SER A 169 -20.25 -12.69 7.58
CA SER A 169 -20.78 -13.49 6.45
C SER A 169 -20.70 -12.77 5.10
N ASN A 170 -20.02 -11.63 5.03
CA ASN A 170 -19.87 -10.84 3.81
C ASN A 170 -18.51 -11.09 3.16
N ASP A 171 -18.42 -10.80 1.87
CA ASP A 171 -17.18 -10.82 1.09
C ASP A 171 -17.08 -9.54 0.24
N PHE A 172 -15.97 -8.83 0.37
CA PHE A 172 -15.63 -7.62 -0.38
C PHE A 172 -14.28 -7.72 -1.10
N SER A 173 -13.81 -8.94 -1.38
CA SER A 173 -12.47 -9.21 -1.92
C SER A 173 -12.33 -8.81 -3.39
N TYR A 174 -13.40 -8.42 -4.08
CA TYR A 174 -13.40 -8.11 -5.51
C TYR A 174 -13.57 -6.61 -5.78
N GLY A 175 -13.38 -6.19 -7.04
CA GLY A 175 -13.70 -4.82 -7.48
C GLY A 175 -13.06 -3.69 -6.67
N GLN A 176 -11.88 -3.94 -6.08
CA GLN A 176 -11.34 -3.09 -5.04
C GLN A 176 -10.87 -1.72 -5.55
N GLY A 177 -10.95 -0.71 -4.68
CA GLY A 177 -10.43 0.62 -4.91
C GLY A 177 -10.15 1.37 -3.61
N ALA A 178 -9.26 2.35 -3.68
CA ALA A 178 -8.80 3.13 -2.54
C ALA A 178 -8.74 4.62 -2.87
N VAL A 179 -9.16 5.45 -1.93
CA VAL A 179 -8.91 6.90 -1.93
C VAL A 179 -7.71 7.16 -1.05
N VAL A 180 -6.65 7.67 -1.67
CA VAL A 180 -5.35 7.92 -1.05
C VAL A 180 -5.04 9.41 -1.03
N ARG A 181 -4.03 9.79 -0.25
CA ARG A 181 -3.60 11.17 -0.02
C ARG A 181 -4.71 12.03 0.59
N ILE A 182 -5.43 11.44 1.55
CA ILE A 182 -6.46 12.12 2.34
C ILE A 182 -5.75 12.95 3.41
N MET A 183 -5.64 14.26 3.17
CA MET A 183 -5.04 15.19 4.12
C MET A 183 -5.63 16.61 3.98
N PRO A 184 -5.58 17.42 5.05
CA PRO A 184 -5.95 18.84 4.99
C PRO A 184 -5.20 19.59 3.90
N TYR A 185 -5.71 20.75 3.49
CA TYR A 185 -5.04 21.59 2.49
C TYR A 185 -3.59 21.96 2.84
N PHE A 186 -3.28 22.06 4.14
CA PHE A 186 -1.94 22.33 4.67
C PHE A 186 -1.17 21.06 5.04
N GLY A 187 -1.69 19.86 4.72
CA GLY A 187 -1.08 18.60 5.07
C GLY A 187 0.25 18.39 4.35
N ASP A 188 1.27 17.98 5.09
CA ASP A 188 2.61 17.73 4.56
C ASP A 188 2.59 16.60 3.52
N TYR A 189 2.93 16.95 2.28
CA TYR A 189 3.24 15.97 1.23
C TYR A 189 4.73 15.56 1.27
N CYS A 190 5.56 16.44 1.84
CA CYS A 190 7.00 16.36 1.91
C CYS A 190 7.43 16.02 3.34
N ARG A 191 8.35 15.07 3.51
CA ARG A 191 8.94 14.72 4.80
C ARG A 191 10.44 14.52 4.67
N GLU A 192 11.12 14.75 5.79
CA GLU A 192 12.54 14.43 5.92
C GLU A 192 12.74 13.00 6.42
N ASN A 193 13.81 12.37 5.95
CA ASN A 193 14.32 11.07 6.38
C ASN A 193 13.34 9.90 6.21
N VAL A 194 12.53 9.93 5.15
CA VAL A 194 11.63 8.82 4.80
C VAL A 194 12.45 7.56 4.51
N GLN A 195 12.28 6.52 5.32
CA GLN A 195 12.98 5.25 5.18
C GLN A 195 12.27 4.36 4.15
N ILE A 196 13.03 3.87 3.17
CA ILE A 196 12.54 3.00 2.11
C ILE A 196 13.37 1.72 2.11
N THR A 197 12.72 0.60 2.38
CA THR A 197 13.35 -0.73 2.49
C THR A 197 12.98 -1.69 1.36
N ASP A 198 12.10 -1.26 0.45
CA ASP A 198 11.65 -2.03 -0.71
C ASP A 198 12.81 -2.23 -1.71
N THR A 199 12.97 -3.40 -2.31
CA THR A 199 14.09 -3.66 -3.25
C THR A 199 13.91 -3.03 -4.62
N ALA A 200 12.68 -2.67 -4.97
CA ALA A 200 12.35 -1.88 -6.15
C ALA A 200 11.02 -1.17 -5.91
N ARG A 201 10.84 0.06 -6.42
CA ARG A 201 9.55 0.78 -6.46
C ARG A 201 9.67 2.08 -7.26
N THR A 202 8.52 2.63 -7.60
CA THR A 202 8.42 4.04 -8.02
C THR A 202 8.50 4.95 -6.79
N LEU A 203 9.19 6.08 -6.93
CA LEU A 203 9.32 7.13 -5.95
C LEU A 203 9.05 8.48 -6.62
N ASP A 204 8.25 9.32 -5.98
CA ASP A 204 8.00 10.71 -6.36
C ASP A 204 8.36 11.66 -5.22
N ASP A 205 8.39 12.95 -5.54
CA ASP A 205 8.62 14.04 -4.59
C ASP A 205 7.49 14.22 -3.54
N GLY A 206 6.42 13.42 -3.64
CA GLY A 206 5.26 13.43 -2.77
C GLY A 206 4.11 14.30 -3.29
N SER A 207 4.33 15.13 -4.31
CA SER A 207 3.30 16.02 -4.89
C SER A 207 2.38 15.25 -5.86
N GLY A 208 2.89 14.17 -6.46
CA GLY A 208 2.18 13.28 -7.36
C GLY A 208 1.76 13.93 -8.67
N LEU A 209 0.50 14.38 -8.77
CA LEU A 209 -0.02 15.05 -9.98
C LEU A 209 -0.31 16.53 -9.72
N SER A 210 -0.04 17.01 -8.51
CA SER A 210 -0.13 18.42 -8.14
C SER A 210 1.25 19.04 -8.24
N TYR A 211 1.32 20.38 -8.18
CA TYR A 211 2.60 21.04 -8.07
C TYR A 211 3.20 20.88 -6.67
N TYR A 212 4.53 20.72 -6.58
CA TYR A 212 5.24 20.74 -5.31
C TYR A 212 5.17 22.14 -4.67
N TRP A 213 5.37 22.23 -3.37
CA TRP A 213 5.39 23.50 -2.66
C TRP A 213 6.77 24.12 -2.62
N ASN A 214 6.75 25.45 -2.51
CA ASN A 214 7.92 26.27 -2.24
C ASN A 214 8.36 26.08 -0.78
N ASN A 215 9.65 26.25 -0.51
CA ASN A 215 10.27 26.10 0.81
C ASN A 215 10.10 24.68 1.38
N SER A 216 10.13 23.68 0.50
CA SER A 216 10.04 22.27 0.88
C SER A 216 11.44 21.70 1.07
N HIS A 217 11.58 20.88 2.12
CA HIS A 217 12.80 20.16 2.45
C HIS A 217 12.43 18.69 2.65
N CYS A 218 12.60 17.89 1.60
CA CYS A 218 12.22 16.48 1.61
C CYS A 218 13.47 15.62 1.54
N SER A 219 13.48 14.48 2.22
CA SER A 219 14.56 13.52 2.07
C SER A 219 14.13 12.07 2.25
N TRP A 220 14.80 11.19 1.51
CA TRP A 220 14.51 9.76 1.46
C TRP A 220 15.81 8.96 1.59
N LEU A 221 15.80 7.96 2.45
CA LEU A 221 16.86 6.96 2.55
C LEU A 221 16.37 5.65 1.94
N ILE A 222 16.90 5.31 0.76
CA ILE A 222 16.68 4.01 0.13
C ILE A 222 17.76 3.06 0.64
N GLN A 223 17.38 2.16 1.54
CA GLN A 223 18.30 1.19 2.14
C GLN A 223 17.61 -0.18 2.33
N PRO A 224 17.42 -0.95 1.24
CA PRO A 224 16.88 -2.29 1.33
C PRO A 224 17.90 -3.25 1.95
N ASN A 225 17.41 -4.26 2.65
CA ASN A 225 18.30 -5.27 3.26
C ASN A 225 18.97 -6.13 2.18
N ASN A 226 20.23 -6.50 2.42
CA ASN A 226 21.01 -7.41 1.56
C ASN A 226 21.12 -6.94 0.10
N VAL A 227 21.38 -5.65 -0.13
CA VAL A 227 21.57 -5.09 -1.48
C VAL A 227 22.99 -4.58 -1.65
N SER A 228 23.59 -4.81 -2.82
CA SER A 228 24.94 -4.31 -3.16
C SER A 228 24.92 -3.08 -4.05
N GLN A 229 23.83 -2.86 -4.77
CA GLN A 229 23.74 -1.80 -5.76
C GLN A 229 22.28 -1.40 -5.97
N ILE A 230 22.04 -0.11 -6.19
CA ILE A 230 20.74 0.48 -6.50
C ILE A 230 20.88 1.26 -7.80
N LYS A 231 19.93 1.07 -8.71
CA LYS A 231 19.84 1.75 -10.00
C LYS A 231 18.57 2.59 -10.04
N LEU A 232 18.70 3.89 -10.29
CA LEU A 232 17.60 4.86 -10.43
C LEU A 232 17.37 5.20 -11.91
N MET A 233 16.11 5.21 -12.33
CA MET A 233 15.68 5.63 -13.66
C MET A 233 14.54 6.63 -13.54
N PHE A 234 14.73 7.85 -14.04
CA PHE A 234 13.70 8.90 -13.99
C PHE A 234 12.64 8.68 -15.07
N THR A 235 11.37 8.86 -14.70
CA THR A 235 10.21 8.81 -15.60
C THR A 235 9.60 10.19 -15.83
N ASN A 236 9.77 11.11 -14.87
CA ASN A 236 9.35 12.50 -14.99
C ASN A 236 10.31 13.43 -14.23
N PHE A 237 10.52 14.64 -14.75
CA PHE A 237 11.35 15.65 -14.09
C PHE A 237 10.97 17.06 -14.55
N SER A 238 10.35 17.83 -13.66
CA SER A 238 9.90 19.21 -13.89
C SER A 238 10.02 20.04 -12.61
N THR A 239 11.12 20.76 -12.50
CA THR A 239 11.51 21.59 -11.35
C THR A 239 12.00 22.97 -11.80
N GLU A 240 12.04 23.95 -10.91
CA GLU A 240 12.64 25.25 -11.20
C GLU A 240 14.14 25.10 -11.46
N SER A 241 14.58 25.51 -12.65
CA SER A 241 15.98 25.40 -13.09
C SER A 241 16.93 26.15 -12.15
N ASN A 242 17.95 25.45 -11.66
CA ASN A 242 19.01 25.92 -10.74
C ASN A 242 18.58 26.29 -9.31
N ASN A 243 17.28 26.24 -9.00
CA ASN A 243 16.75 26.70 -7.72
C ASN A 243 16.15 25.56 -6.91
N ASP A 244 15.38 24.69 -7.57
CA ASP A 244 14.75 23.53 -6.93
C ASP A 244 15.53 22.28 -7.32
N VAL A 245 16.25 21.72 -6.35
CA VAL A 245 17.34 20.78 -6.64
C VAL A 245 17.06 19.44 -5.96
N LEU A 246 17.02 18.38 -6.78
CA LEU A 246 17.15 17.00 -6.32
C LEU A 246 18.64 16.65 -6.26
N THR A 247 19.15 16.36 -5.07
CA THR A 247 20.52 15.85 -4.87
C THR A 247 20.48 14.39 -4.48
N ILE A 248 21.34 13.59 -5.10
CA ILE A 248 21.45 12.14 -4.87
C ILE A 248 22.84 11.84 -4.32
N TYR A 249 22.88 11.20 -3.16
CA TYR A 249 24.10 10.86 -2.43
C TYR A 249 24.29 9.34 -2.39
N ASP A 250 25.54 8.88 -2.59
CA ASP A 250 25.97 7.48 -2.60
C ASP A 250 26.22 6.94 -1.19
N GLY A 251 25.17 6.90 -0.37
CA GLY A 251 25.28 6.45 1.01
C GLY A 251 24.00 6.70 1.81
N VAL A 252 24.14 6.81 3.13
CA VAL A 252 23.01 6.84 4.07
C VAL A 252 22.57 8.24 4.49
N ASN A 253 23.30 9.29 4.09
CA ASN A 253 23.09 10.68 4.51
C ASN A 253 23.79 11.68 3.57
N GLU A 254 23.63 12.98 3.86
CA GLU A 254 24.22 14.09 3.10
C GLU A 254 25.75 14.18 3.18
N GLN A 255 26.40 13.42 4.05
CA GLN A 255 27.87 13.37 4.14
C GLN A 255 28.49 12.41 3.11
N ALA A 256 27.67 11.61 2.41
CA ALA A 256 28.13 10.68 1.38
C ALA A 256 28.48 11.41 0.06
N PRO A 257 29.26 10.76 -0.85
CA PRO A 257 29.59 11.35 -2.14
C PRO A 257 28.33 11.66 -2.98
N VAL A 258 28.29 12.83 -3.62
CA VAL A 258 27.18 13.21 -4.50
C VAL A 258 27.32 12.52 -5.85
N LEU A 259 26.29 11.77 -6.26
CA LEU A 259 26.18 11.15 -7.58
C LEU A 259 25.61 12.11 -8.63
N GLY A 260 24.78 13.06 -8.21
CA GLY A 260 24.23 14.06 -9.10
C GLY A 260 23.36 15.09 -8.40
N GLN A 261 23.25 16.26 -9.04
CA GLN A 261 22.34 17.34 -8.69
C GLN A 261 21.55 17.72 -9.92
N PHE A 262 20.23 17.68 -9.80
CA PHE A 262 19.33 17.84 -10.93
C PHE A 262 18.30 18.93 -10.63
N SER A 263 18.05 19.78 -11.63
CA SER A 263 17.02 20.82 -11.62
C SER A 263 16.58 21.13 -13.06
N GLY A 264 15.47 21.84 -13.23
CA GLY A 264 14.89 22.15 -14.52
C GLY A 264 13.95 21.06 -15.05
N ASN A 265 13.82 21.00 -16.37
CA ASN A 265 12.87 20.12 -17.08
C ASN A 265 13.56 19.07 -17.95
N GLN A 266 14.87 18.88 -17.80
CA GLN A 266 15.60 17.83 -18.49
C GLN A 266 15.58 16.56 -17.63
N LEU A 267 15.23 15.44 -18.25
CA LEU A 267 15.21 14.16 -17.55
C LEU A 267 16.65 13.78 -17.14
N PRO A 268 16.91 13.53 -15.84
CA PRO A 268 18.24 13.14 -15.39
C PRO A 268 18.69 11.82 -16.03
N PRO A 269 20.01 11.61 -16.20
CA PRO A 269 20.54 10.33 -16.64
C PRO A 269 20.28 9.24 -15.60
N GLU A 270 20.42 7.99 -16.00
CA GLU A 270 20.42 6.85 -15.09
C GLU A 270 21.54 7.00 -14.06
N ILE A 271 21.21 6.72 -12.79
CA ILE A 271 22.17 6.77 -11.68
C ILE A 271 22.33 5.36 -11.09
N GLN A 272 23.57 5.00 -10.82
CA GLN A 272 23.94 3.74 -10.17
C GLN A 272 24.77 4.05 -8.94
N SER A 273 24.36 3.50 -7.79
CA SER A 273 25.13 3.58 -6.55
C SER A 273 26.35 2.66 -6.59
N THR A 274 27.30 2.88 -5.68
CA THR A 274 28.41 1.93 -5.46
C THR A 274 28.12 0.94 -4.32
N GLY A 275 27.09 1.21 -3.51
CA GLY A 275 26.66 0.36 -2.40
C GLY A 275 25.14 0.15 -2.33
N GLY A 276 24.69 -0.47 -1.24
CA GLY A 276 23.27 -0.78 -1.00
C GLY A 276 22.43 0.35 -0.40
N ALA A 277 22.89 1.59 -0.46
CA ALA A 277 22.18 2.74 0.08
C ALA A 277 22.29 3.96 -0.85
N LEU A 278 21.18 4.68 -0.98
CA LEU A 278 21.11 6.00 -1.59
C LEU A 278 20.34 6.94 -0.68
N PHE A 279 20.85 8.16 -0.50
CA PHE A 279 20.17 9.22 0.19
C PHE A 279 19.79 10.30 -0.82
N LEU A 280 18.53 10.73 -0.82
CA LEU A 280 17.99 11.72 -1.75
C LEU A 280 17.49 12.91 -0.95
N THR A 281 17.78 14.12 -1.41
CA THR A 281 17.20 15.36 -0.86
C THR A 281 16.57 16.18 -1.97
N PHE A 282 15.36 16.69 -1.76
CA PHE A 282 14.71 17.64 -2.64
C PHE A 282 14.43 18.94 -1.88
N ASN A 283 15.09 20.02 -2.30
CA ASN A 283 15.01 21.33 -1.66
C ASN A 283 14.46 22.35 -2.64
N THR A 284 13.45 23.11 -2.24
CA THR A 284 12.81 24.12 -3.09
C THR A 284 12.91 25.52 -2.49
N ASN A 285 12.99 26.54 -3.34
CA ASN A 285 13.05 27.94 -2.91
C ASN A 285 11.64 28.52 -2.66
N ASN A 286 11.49 29.84 -2.54
CA ASN A 286 10.22 30.50 -2.24
C ASN A 286 9.34 30.81 -3.47
N THR A 287 9.73 30.45 -4.70
CA THR A 287 9.06 30.79 -5.96
C THR A 287 8.95 29.59 -6.92
N ILE A 288 8.17 29.75 -8.00
CA ILE A 288 8.05 28.84 -9.16
C ILE A 288 7.93 27.34 -8.81
N GLN A 289 6.69 26.83 -8.90
CA GLN A 289 6.42 25.42 -8.72
C GLN A 289 6.42 24.66 -10.04
N GLY A 290 6.67 23.35 -9.98
CA GLY A 290 6.59 22.42 -11.10
C GLY A 290 5.86 21.14 -10.72
N LEU A 291 5.75 20.20 -11.66
CA LEU A 291 5.13 18.89 -11.42
C LEU A 291 6.04 17.91 -10.63
N GLY A 292 7.23 18.36 -10.24
CA GLY A 292 8.15 17.57 -9.43
C GLY A 292 8.90 16.54 -10.25
N TRP A 293 9.23 15.43 -9.61
CA TRP A 293 9.97 14.34 -10.25
C TRP A 293 9.37 12.99 -9.86
N GLU A 294 9.54 12.04 -10.76
CA GLU A 294 9.20 10.63 -10.55
C GLU A 294 10.34 9.78 -11.08
N LEU A 295 10.70 8.75 -10.34
CA LEU A 295 11.70 7.76 -10.71
C LEU A 295 11.24 6.36 -10.32
N TYR A 296 11.80 5.36 -11.00
CA TYR A 296 11.72 3.97 -10.61
C TYR A 296 13.12 3.48 -10.27
N TYR A 297 13.25 2.78 -9.14
CA TYR A 297 14.52 2.15 -8.78
C TYR A 297 14.42 0.64 -8.66
N THR A 298 15.57 -0.01 -8.85
CA THR A 298 15.76 -1.44 -8.63
C THR A 298 17.05 -1.68 -7.89
N SER A 299 17.09 -2.78 -7.14
CA SER A 299 18.24 -3.15 -6.32
C SER A 299 18.80 -4.51 -6.72
N THR A 300 20.12 -4.64 -6.72
CA THR A 300 20.82 -5.92 -6.86
C THR A 300 21.01 -6.52 -5.47
N VAL A 301 20.32 -7.62 -5.19
CA VAL A 301 20.39 -8.30 -3.90
C VAL A 301 21.68 -9.13 -3.80
N VAL A 302 22.48 -8.88 -2.77
CA VAL A 302 23.60 -9.74 -2.36
C VAL A 302 23.10 -10.81 -1.41
N GLY A 303 22.91 -12.02 -1.94
CA GLY A 303 22.72 -13.21 -1.13
C GLY A 303 21.28 -13.57 -0.83
N ILE A 304 20.54 -13.97 -1.86
CA ILE A 304 20.01 -15.33 -2.03
C ILE A 304 20.10 -15.64 -3.54
N GLU A 305 20.72 -16.75 -3.94
CA GLU A 305 20.56 -17.31 -5.29
C GLU A 305 19.08 -17.70 -5.50
N GLN A 306 18.20 -16.75 -5.78
CA GLN A 306 16.89 -17.07 -6.32
C GLN A 306 16.96 -16.97 -7.84
N ASN A 307 16.76 -18.13 -8.46
CA ASN A 307 16.34 -18.34 -9.86
C ASN A 307 17.40 -18.55 -10.96
N GLU A 308 18.36 -19.43 -10.71
CA GLU A 308 18.83 -20.35 -11.77
C GLU A 308 18.62 -21.84 -11.40
N LEU A 309 18.37 -22.17 -10.12
CA LEU A 309 18.27 -23.57 -9.63
C LEU A 309 16.85 -24.09 -9.37
N ASN A 310 15.81 -23.25 -9.37
CA ASN A 310 14.41 -23.70 -9.33
C ASN A 310 13.97 -24.46 -10.60
N LYS A 311 14.80 -24.48 -11.65
CA LYS A 311 14.60 -25.39 -12.80
C LYS A 311 15.03 -26.83 -12.52
N ALA A 312 15.89 -27.05 -11.51
CA ALA A 312 16.52 -28.35 -11.30
C ALA A 312 15.77 -29.25 -10.32
N ILE A 313 14.82 -28.76 -9.53
CA ILE A 313 14.09 -29.58 -8.55
C ILE A 313 12.58 -29.45 -8.79
N LYS A 314 11.91 -30.58 -9.00
CA LYS A 314 10.47 -30.67 -9.25
C LYS A 314 9.79 -31.39 -8.09
N LEU A 315 8.80 -30.73 -7.50
CA LEU A 315 7.88 -31.29 -6.49
C LEU A 315 6.46 -31.26 -7.05
N TYR A 316 5.87 -32.42 -7.33
CA TYR A 316 4.53 -32.46 -7.89
C TYR A 316 3.77 -33.76 -7.55
N PRO A 317 2.45 -33.71 -7.34
CA PRO A 317 1.64 -32.49 -7.23
C PRO A 317 1.96 -31.70 -5.96
N ASN A 318 1.77 -30.38 -6.00
CA ASN A 318 1.85 -29.50 -4.83
C ASN A 318 0.76 -28.41 -4.98
N PRO A 319 -0.36 -28.46 -4.23
CA PRO A 319 -0.62 -29.35 -3.09
C PRO A 319 -0.65 -30.84 -3.43
N ALA A 320 -0.16 -31.68 -2.52
CA ALA A 320 -0.17 -33.13 -2.61
C ALA A 320 -1.29 -33.73 -1.76
N ASP A 321 -1.89 -34.82 -2.25
CA ASP A 321 -2.96 -35.54 -1.55
C ASP A 321 -2.44 -36.91 -1.06
N ASP A 322 -2.35 -37.91 -1.94
CA ASP A 322 -1.88 -39.28 -1.60
C ASP A 322 -0.36 -39.44 -1.65
N TYR A 323 0.30 -38.70 -2.55
CA TYR A 323 1.73 -38.74 -2.76
C TYR A 323 2.23 -37.46 -3.42
N PHE A 324 3.55 -37.24 -3.36
CA PHE A 324 4.26 -36.33 -4.25
C PHE A 324 5.55 -36.94 -4.78
N LEU A 325 5.96 -36.47 -5.94
CA LEU A 325 7.22 -36.83 -6.57
C LEU A 325 8.26 -35.77 -6.25
N VAL A 326 9.44 -36.21 -5.84
CA VAL A 326 10.65 -35.38 -5.79
C VAL A 326 11.56 -35.82 -6.91
N GLN A 327 11.92 -34.88 -7.78
CA GLN A 327 12.91 -35.09 -8.83
C GLN A 327 13.94 -33.98 -8.79
N ALA A 328 15.21 -34.33 -8.95
CA ALA A 328 16.26 -33.36 -9.22
C ALA A 328 16.95 -33.69 -10.56
N ASP A 329 17.22 -32.70 -11.40
CA ASP A 329 17.98 -32.81 -12.66
C ASP A 329 19.49 -32.91 -12.39
N ASN A 330 19.89 -33.76 -11.44
CA ASN A 330 21.29 -34.03 -11.09
C ASN A 330 21.54 -35.55 -11.08
N LYS A 331 22.73 -35.96 -11.51
CA LYS A 331 23.17 -37.38 -11.52
C LYS A 331 23.70 -37.86 -10.15
N ASP A 332 23.96 -36.94 -9.23
CA ASP A 332 24.45 -37.26 -7.89
C ASP A 332 23.31 -37.57 -6.91
N PRO A 333 23.47 -38.57 -6.01
CA PRO A 333 22.51 -38.81 -4.95
C PRO A 333 22.34 -37.63 -4.00
N TYR A 334 21.10 -37.30 -3.67
CA TYR A 334 20.72 -36.21 -2.77
C TYR A 334 19.89 -36.72 -1.60
N LEU A 335 19.98 -36.04 -0.46
CA LEU A 335 19.20 -36.33 0.74
C LEU A 335 17.95 -35.44 0.76
N VAL A 336 16.78 -36.03 0.90
CA VAL A 336 15.51 -35.32 1.08
C VAL A 336 15.07 -35.45 2.53
N LYS A 337 14.73 -34.33 3.16
CA LYS A 337 14.09 -34.25 4.47
C LYS A 337 12.76 -33.51 4.36
N ILE A 338 11.72 -33.98 5.03
CA ILE A 338 10.47 -33.25 5.20
C ILE A 338 10.40 -32.80 6.65
N ILE A 339 10.16 -31.52 6.83
CA ILE A 339 10.21 -30.84 8.12
C ILE A 339 8.84 -30.21 8.37
N ASP A 340 8.26 -30.48 9.54
CA ASP A 340 7.00 -29.86 9.95
C ASP A 340 7.18 -28.37 10.34
N ILE A 341 6.08 -27.67 10.60
CA ILE A 341 6.10 -26.26 11.01
C ILE A 341 6.79 -26.01 12.36
N LEU A 342 6.98 -27.04 13.18
CA LEU A 342 7.67 -26.96 14.46
C LEU A 342 9.18 -27.22 14.32
N GLY A 343 9.65 -27.53 13.11
CA GLY A 343 11.06 -27.80 12.81
C GLY A 343 11.48 -29.26 12.97
N ASN A 344 10.55 -30.19 13.21
CA ASN A 344 10.87 -31.60 13.35
C ASN A 344 11.00 -32.27 11.98
N VAL A 345 12.04 -33.10 11.80
CA VAL A 345 12.19 -33.93 10.60
C VAL A 345 11.27 -35.14 10.71
N ILE A 346 10.23 -35.18 9.89
CA ILE A 346 9.22 -36.25 9.89
C ILE A 346 9.46 -37.31 8.81
N TYR A 347 10.33 -37.02 7.85
CA TYR A 347 10.73 -37.96 6.80
C TYR A 347 12.15 -37.65 6.35
N GLU A 348 12.94 -38.68 6.06
CA GLU A 348 14.29 -38.55 5.52
C GLU A 348 14.63 -39.72 4.58
N LYS A 349 15.12 -39.41 3.37
CA LYS A 349 15.52 -40.44 2.40
C LYS A 349 16.57 -39.93 1.42
N LYS A 350 17.55 -40.78 1.08
CA LYS A 350 18.53 -40.54 0.01
C LYS A 350 17.96 -41.02 -1.34
N ILE A 351 18.02 -40.17 -2.37
CA ILE A 351 17.41 -40.38 -3.70
C ILE A 351 18.47 -40.11 -4.78
N SER A 352 18.50 -40.91 -5.84
CA SER A 352 19.48 -40.76 -6.93
C SER A 352 18.95 -40.09 -8.19
N THR A 353 17.64 -40.14 -8.44
CA THR A 353 17.01 -39.55 -9.64
C THR A 353 15.67 -38.91 -9.27
N SER A 354 14.67 -39.74 -9.01
CA SER A 354 13.37 -39.35 -8.48
C SER A 354 12.86 -40.37 -7.46
N SER A 355 11.99 -39.94 -6.56
CA SER A 355 11.22 -40.84 -5.69
C SER A 355 9.82 -40.31 -5.53
N GLU A 356 8.87 -41.23 -5.55
CA GLU A 356 7.55 -41.00 -4.97
C GLU A 356 7.66 -41.08 -3.45
N ILE A 357 6.97 -40.16 -2.77
CA ILE A 357 6.85 -40.11 -1.33
C ILE A 357 5.36 -40.09 -1.00
N ASN A 358 4.92 -41.12 -0.28
CA ASN A 358 3.55 -41.26 0.18
C ASN A 358 3.29 -40.31 1.36
N THR A 359 2.15 -39.64 1.35
CA THR A 359 1.78 -38.58 2.30
C THR A 359 0.73 -39.02 3.32
N SER A 360 0.26 -40.27 3.30
CA SER A 360 -0.79 -40.79 4.20
C SER A 360 -0.46 -40.67 5.70
N SER A 361 0.83 -40.60 6.05
CA SER A 361 1.28 -40.38 7.43
C SER A 361 1.45 -38.91 7.80
N PHE A 362 1.25 -37.99 6.86
CA PHE A 362 1.37 -36.54 7.07
C PHE A 362 -0.01 -35.95 7.36
N LEU A 363 -0.05 -34.87 8.14
CA LEU A 363 -1.28 -34.15 8.42
C LEU A 363 -1.52 -33.10 7.34
N ASN A 364 -2.77 -32.67 7.17
CA ASN A 364 -3.07 -31.53 6.30
C ASN A 364 -2.34 -30.28 6.82
N GLY A 365 -1.59 -29.61 5.95
CA GLY A 365 -0.81 -28.45 6.37
C GLY A 365 0.42 -28.14 5.52
N PHE A 366 1.26 -27.28 6.09
CA PHE A 366 2.48 -26.78 5.47
C PHE A 366 3.69 -27.58 5.93
N TYR A 367 4.57 -27.91 4.99
CA TYR A 367 5.85 -28.57 5.25
C TYR A 367 6.98 -27.90 4.48
N ILE A 368 8.19 -27.98 5.05
CA ILE A 368 9.44 -27.60 4.38
C ILE A 368 10.10 -28.86 3.87
N VAL A 369 10.40 -28.91 2.57
CA VAL A 369 11.23 -29.95 1.97
C VAL A 369 12.66 -29.42 1.86
N GLU A 370 13.59 -30.02 2.60
CA GLU A 370 15.03 -29.74 2.49
C GLU A 370 15.70 -30.82 1.63
N ILE A 371 16.42 -30.39 0.58
CA ILE A 371 17.16 -31.27 -0.33
C ILE A 371 18.64 -30.91 -0.23
N SER A 372 19.47 -31.86 0.21
CA SER A 372 20.90 -31.68 0.42
C SER A 372 21.72 -32.51 -0.56
N PHE A 373 22.59 -31.85 -1.33
CA PHE A 373 23.69 -32.44 -2.08
C PHE A 373 24.98 -32.28 -1.28
N SER A 374 26.07 -32.95 -1.69
CA SER A 374 27.36 -33.01 -0.97
C SER A 374 27.83 -31.67 -0.37
N ASN A 375 27.64 -30.56 -1.10
CA ASN A 375 28.04 -29.21 -0.65
C ASN A 375 26.93 -28.15 -0.74
N LYS A 376 25.66 -28.53 -0.99
CA LYS A 376 24.56 -27.57 -1.23
C LYS A 376 23.28 -28.02 -0.56
N LYS A 377 22.51 -27.07 -0.02
CA LYS A 377 21.18 -27.31 0.54
C LYS A 377 20.14 -26.44 -0.15
N TYR A 378 18.99 -27.02 -0.42
CA TYR A 378 17.85 -26.39 -1.06
C TYR A 378 16.64 -26.56 -0.17
N ARG A 379 15.78 -25.55 -0.08
CA ARG A 379 14.53 -25.62 0.67
C ARG A 379 13.39 -25.13 -0.19
N THR A 380 12.27 -25.83 -0.13
CA THR A 380 11.06 -25.46 -0.86
C THR A 380 9.82 -25.88 -0.07
N LYS A 381 8.67 -25.32 -0.44
CA LYS A 381 7.39 -25.48 0.25
C LYS A 381 6.64 -26.68 -0.31
N LEU A 382 6.05 -27.49 0.56
CA LEU A 382 5.08 -28.54 0.24
C LEU A 382 3.79 -28.30 1.02
N ILE A 383 2.65 -28.44 0.36
CA ILE A 383 1.31 -28.37 0.98
C ILE A 383 0.72 -29.78 0.89
N ILE A 384 0.27 -30.33 2.02
CA ILE A 384 -0.52 -31.58 2.06
C ILE A 384 -1.99 -31.25 2.28
N LYS A 385 -2.86 -31.85 1.45
CA LYS A 385 -4.31 -31.71 1.52
C LYS A 385 -5.00 -33.02 1.08
N HIS A 386 -5.30 -33.85 2.07
CA HIS A 386 -6.28 -34.96 1.99
C HIS A 386 -7.72 -34.46 1.93
#